data_AF-A0A1G8GGR4-F1
#
_entry.id   AF-A0A1G8GGR4-F1
#
_cell.length_a   1.000
_cell.length_b   1.000
_cell.length_c   1.000
_cell.angle_alpha   90.00
_cell.angle_beta   90.00
_cell.angle_gamma   90.00
#
_symmetry.space_group_name_H-M   'P 1'
#
loop_
_entity.id
_entity.type
_entity.pdbx_description
1 polymer ?
#
loop_
_entity_poly.entity_id
_entity_poly.type
_entity_poly.pdbx_seq_one_letter_code
_entity_poly.pdbx_strand_id
1 'polypeptide(L)'
;MALLLGCIADDFTGGTDLAGMLVKAGMRTIQTIGVPTWPIGDDVDAVVVALKSRTTPADEAVAESLAALEWLQGAGCRQIYFKYCSTFDSTAKGNIGPVAEALLAALGSDFTIACPAFPVNGRTIYKG
;
A
#
# COMPACT_ATOMS: atom_id res chain seq x y z
N MET A 1 18.79 9.82 4.89
CA MET A 1 18.70 8.72 3.90
C MET A 1 17.38 8.88 3.16
N ALA A 2 17.30 8.56 1.87
CA ALA A 2 16.06 8.71 1.11
C ALA A 2 15.09 7.56 1.39
N LEU A 3 13.80 7.87 1.49
CA LEU A 3 12.71 6.90 1.66
C LEU A 3 12.77 5.80 0.59
N LEU A 4 12.88 4.54 0.99
CA LEU A 4 13.04 3.42 0.05
C LEU A 4 11.68 2.86 -0.39
N LEU A 5 10.78 2.62 0.56
CA LEU A 5 9.53 1.93 0.34
C LEU A 5 8.31 2.73 0.81
N GLY A 6 7.32 2.85 -0.07
CA GLY A 6 6.08 3.56 0.17
C GLY A 6 4.93 2.58 0.04
N CYS A 7 4.19 2.39 1.11
CA CYS A 7 3.10 1.43 1.14
C CYS A 7 1.77 2.18 1.21
N ILE A 8 0.80 1.74 0.42
CA ILE A 8 -0.58 2.22 0.46
C ILE A 8 -1.42 1.06 0.94
N ALA A 9 -2.00 1.15 2.13
CA ALA A 9 -2.83 0.10 2.72
C ALA A 9 -4.31 0.44 2.64
N ASP A 10 -5.13 -0.51 2.21
CA ASP A 10 -6.59 -0.35 2.04
C ASP A 10 -7.38 -0.22 3.36
N ASP A 11 -6.73 -0.57 4.47
CA ASP A 11 -7.26 -0.45 5.83
C ASP A 11 -6.17 -0.12 6.87
N PHE A 12 -6.62 0.21 8.08
CA PHE A 12 -5.75 0.48 9.21
C PHE A 12 -5.02 -0.78 9.71
N THR A 13 -5.75 -1.88 9.89
CA THR A 13 -5.21 -3.09 10.53
C THR A 13 -4.15 -3.76 9.67
N GLY A 14 -4.39 -3.91 8.37
CA GLY A 14 -3.43 -4.45 7.41
C GLY A 14 -2.24 -3.52 7.18
N GLY A 15 -2.43 -2.20 7.30
CA GLY A 15 -1.33 -1.23 7.35
C GLY A 15 -0.41 -1.46 8.54
N THR A 16 -0.98 -1.61 9.74
CA THR A 16 -0.23 -1.89 10.97
C THR A 16 0.50 -3.23 10.93
N ASP A 17 -0.14 -4.27 10.38
CA ASP A 17 0.48 -5.58 10.19
C ASP A 17 1.71 -5.48 9.28
N LEU A 18 1.58 -4.84 8.11
CA LEU A 18 2.70 -4.60 7.20
C LEU A 18 3.82 -3.80 7.87
N ALA A 19 3.49 -2.70 8.56
CA ALA A 19 4.47 -1.89 9.27
C ALA A 19 5.26 -2.71 10.30
N GLY A 20 4.55 -3.57 11.07
CA GLY A 20 5.17 -4.49 12.02
C GLY A 20 6.12 -5.49 11.36
N MET A 21 5.80 -5.99 10.17
CA MET A 21 6.68 -6.88 9.40
C MET A 21 7.93 -6.15 8.89
N LEU A 22 7.78 -4.93 8.37
CA LEU A 22 8.90 -4.11 7.90
C LEU A 22 9.86 -3.76 9.05
N VAL A 23 9.35 -3.39 10.22
CA VAL A 23 10.15 -3.15 11.42
C VAL A 23 10.90 -4.40 11.85
N LYS A 24 10.23 -5.57 11.89
CA LYS A 24 10.90 -6.85 12.20
C LYS A 24 11.98 -7.21 11.18
N ALA A 25 11.85 -6.78 9.94
CA ALA A 25 12.83 -6.95 8.88
C ALA A 25 13.95 -5.88 8.89
N GLY A 26 13.93 -4.94 9.84
CA GLY A 26 14.98 -3.95 10.05
C GLY A 26 14.74 -2.57 9.39
N MET A 27 13.56 -2.32 8.82
CA MET A 27 13.23 -1.01 8.25
C MET A 27 12.60 -0.09 9.29
N ARG A 28 13.15 1.11 9.48
CA ARG A 28 12.52 2.17 10.27
C ARG A 28 11.28 2.63 9.53
N THR A 29 10.12 2.29 10.10
CA THR A 29 8.84 2.43 9.42
C THR A 29 7.95 3.40 10.18
N ILE A 30 7.34 4.34 9.46
CA ILE A 30 6.27 5.17 9.97
C ILE A 30 4.95 4.71 9.33
N GLN A 31 3.91 4.59 10.13
CA GLN A 31 2.54 4.47 9.63
C GLN A 31 1.81 5.80 9.82
N THR A 32 1.09 6.24 8.80
CA THR A 32 0.21 7.41 8.88
C THR A 32 -1.25 6.99 8.73
N ILE A 33 -2.16 7.80 9.28
CA ILE A 33 -3.60 7.64 9.10
C ILE A 33 -4.05 8.65 8.05
N GLY A 34 -4.40 8.17 6.87
CA GLY A 34 -4.61 9.01 5.70
C GLY A 34 -3.30 9.58 5.13
N VAL A 35 -3.46 10.37 4.06
CA VAL A 35 -2.37 11.02 3.33
C VAL A 35 -1.75 12.11 4.22
N PRO A 36 -0.43 12.08 4.48
CA PRO A 36 0.20 13.09 5.32
C PRO A 36 0.18 14.48 4.65
N THR A 37 0.15 15.53 5.47
CA THR A 37 0.26 16.93 5.00
C THR A 37 1.56 17.61 5.44
N TRP A 38 2.47 16.84 6.03
CA TRP A 38 3.76 17.29 6.55
C TRP A 38 4.89 16.43 5.97
N PRO A 39 6.13 16.94 5.92
CA PRO A 39 7.28 16.14 5.50
C PRO A 39 7.61 15.07 6.54
N ILE A 40 8.06 13.91 6.08
CA ILE A 40 8.65 12.87 6.94
C ILE A 40 10.17 13.07 6.98
N GLY A 41 10.77 12.87 8.16
CA GLY A 41 12.20 13.10 8.37
C GLY A 41 13.11 12.12 7.63
N ASP A 42 14.38 12.49 7.49
CA ASP A 42 15.39 11.77 6.69
C ASP A 42 15.85 10.41 7.28
N ASP A 43 15.27 10.01 8.41
CA ASP A 43 15.64 8.82 9.18
C ASP A 43 14.61 7.68 9.06
N VAL A 44 13.89 7.63 7.93
CA VAL A 44 12.78 6.71 7.68
C VAL A 44 13.05 5.91 6.41
N ASP A 45 12.98 4.58 6.52
CA ASP A 45 13.24 3.66 5.41
C ASP A 45 11.94 3.29 4.67
N ALA A 46 10.82 3.24 5.41
CA ALA A 46 9.50 2.95 4.85
C ALA A 46 8.37 3.80 5.45
N VAL A 47 7.36 4.11 4.63
CA VAL A 47 6.12 4.76 5.08
C VAL A 47 4.94 3.90 4.68
N VAL A 48 4.01 3.68 5.60
CA VAL A 48 2.73 2.99 5.36
C VAL A 48 1.59 3.97 5.53
N VAL A 49 0.99 4.40 4.42
CA VAL A 49 -0.21 5.23 4.40
C VAL A 49 -1.42 4.32 4.55
N ALA A 50 -2.06 4.35 5.72
CA ALA A 50 -3.27 3.57 5.98
C ALA A 50 -4.53 4.36 5.60
N LEU A 51 -5.23 3.88 4.58
CA LEU A 51 -6.50 4.43 4.10
C LEU A 51 -7.69 3.67 4.70
N LYS A 52 -8.90 4.11 4.37
CA LYS A 52 -10.15 3.37 4.65
C LYS A 52 -10.86 3.03 3.33
N SER A 53 -10.08 2.57 2.35
CA SER A 53 -10.49 2.49 0.95
C SER A 53 -10.96 1.10 0.51
N ARG A 54 -10.96 0.08 1.39
CA ARG A 54 -11.39 -1.29 1.03
C ARG A 54 -12.81 -1.36 0.47
N THR A 55 -13.74 -0.65 1.08
CA THR A 55 -15.19 -0.76 0.81
C THR A 55 -15.84 0.53 0.36
N THR A 56 -15.06 1.58 0.14
CA THR A 56 -15.56 2.84 -0.45
C THR A 56 -15.89 2.63 -1.93
N PRO A 57 -16.63 3.54 -2.57
CA PRO A 57 -16.71 3.60 -4.03
C PRO A 57 -15.32 3.53 -4.69
N ALA A 58 -15.21 2.84 -5.83
CA ALA A 58 -13.93 2.55 -6.46
C ALA A 58 -13.19 3.83 -6.91
N ASP A 59 -13.94 4.84 -7.36
CA ASP A 59 -13.43 6.16 -7.71
C ASP A 59 -12.85 6.91 -6.50
N GLU A 60 -13.51 6.84 -5.35
CA GLU A 60 -12.97 7.37 -4.08
C GLU A 60 -11.68 6.64 -3.67
N ALA A 61 -11.68 5.30 -3.70
CA ALA A 61 -10.51 4.50 -3.36
C ALA A 61 -9.31 4.78 -4.28
N VAL A 62 -9.57 4.97 -5.58
CA VAL A 62 -8.56 5.36 -6.57
C VAL A 62 -8.02 6.76 -6.26
N ALA A 63 -8.89 7.74 -6.03
CA ALA A 63 -8.49 9.11 -5.73
C ALA A 63 -7.61 9.20 -4.47
N GLU A 64 -8.01 8.52 -3.38
CA GLU A 64 -7.22 8.48 -2.14
C GLU A 64 -5.87 7.79 -2.35
N SER A 65 -5.83 6.70 -3.12
CA SER A 65 -4.59 5.97 -3.40
C SER A 65 -3.63 6.76 -4.29
N LEU A 66 -4.14 7.52 -5.26
CA LEU A 66 -3.32 8.41 -6.08
C LEU A 66 -2.78 9.59 -5.29
N ALA A 67 -3.57 10.17 -4.38
CA ALA A 67 -3.08 11.20 -3.47
C ALA A 67 -1.97 10.67 -2.53
N ALA A 68 -2.12 9.44 -2.03
CA ALA A 68 -1.08 8.77 -1.26
C ALA A 68 0.20 8.53 -2.10
N LEU A 69 0.04 8.07 -3.35
CA LEU A 69 1.15 7.87 -4.28
C LEU A 69 1.91 9.17 -4.56
N GLU A 70 1.19 10.25 -4.89
CA GLU A 70 1.78 11.56 -5.17
C GLU A 70 2.61 12.05 -3.98
N TRP A 71 2.05 11.93 -2.77
CA TRP A 71 2.77 12.30 -1.54
C TRP A 71 4.03 11.44 -1.35
N LEU A 72 3.94 10.13 -1.54
CA LEU A 72 5.09 9.20 -1.42
C LEU A 72 6.19 9.51 -2.46
N GLN A 73 5.80 9.83 -3.70
CA GLN A 73 6.75 10.25 -4.74
C GLN A 73 7.43 11.58 -4.36
N GLY A 74 6.67 12.54 -3.84
CA GLY A 74 7.20 13.80 -3.33
C GLY A 74 8.17 13.62 -2.16
N ALA A 75 7.97 12.58 -1.33
CA ALA A 75 8.88 12.17 -0.27
C ALA A 75 10.13 11.40 -0.76
N GLY A 76 10.30 11.22 -2.08
CA GLY A 76 11.46 10.58 -2.68
C GLY A 76 11.42 9.05 -2.65
N CYS A 77 10.24 8.46 -2.45
CA CYS A 77 10.05 7.01 -2.42
C CYS A 77 10.46 6.35 -3.74
N ARG A 78 11.17 5.21 -3.66
CA ARG A 78 11.68 4.48 -4.84
C ARG A 78 10.80 3.33 -5.30
N GLN A 79 10.07 2.72 -4.37
CA GLN A 79 9.22 1.56 -4.67
C GLN A 79 7.88 1.69 -3.96
N ILE A 80 6.80 1.31 -4.66
CA ILE A 80 5.44 1.34 -4.13
C ILE A 80 4.95 -0.08 -3.84
N TYR A 81 4.32 -0.26 -2.69
CA TYR A 81 3.66 -1.50 -2.26
C TYR A 81 2.19 -1.23 -2.00
N PHE A 82 1.30 -1.77 -2.83
CA PHE A 82 -0.13 -1.73 -2.57
C PHE A 82 -0.54 -2.91 -1.68
N LYS A 83 -0.97 -2.61 -0.46
CA LYS A 83 -1.36 -3.60 0.56
C LYS A 83 -2.88 -3.71 0.66
N TYR A 84 -3.38 -4.91 0.40
CA TYR A 84 -4.78 -5.30 0.57
C TYR A 84 -4.89 -6.58 1.42
N CYS A 85 -6.11 -7.02 1.72
CA CYS A 85 -6.34 -8.17 2.61
C CYS A 85 -5.79 -9.50 2.07
N SER A 86 -5.27 -10.36 2.94
CA SER A 86 -4.73 -11.69 2.58
C SER A 86 -5.81 -12.70 2.12
N THR A 87 -7.08 -12.37 2.32
CA THR A 87 -8.24 -13.12 1.80
C THR A 87 -8.85 -12.49 0.54
N PHE A 88 -8.17 -11.50 -0.04
CA PHE A 88 -8.57 -10.84 -1.29
C PHE A 88 -9.95 -10.15 -1.24
N ASP A 89 -10.30 -9.63 -0.06
CA ASP A 89 -11.57 -8.96 0.24
C ASP A 89 -11.89 -7.88 -0.78
N SER A 90 -12.82 -8.19 -1.69
CA SER A 90 -13.24 -7.32 -2.77
C SER A 90 -14.57 -7.81 -3.36
N THR A 91 -15.16 -6.99 -4.22
CA THR A 91 -16.28 -7.39 -5.08
C THR A 91 -15.88 -7.26 -6.55
N ALA A 92 -16.75 -7.66 -7.48
CA ALA A 92 -16.55 -7.40 -8.90
C ALA A 92 -16.39 -5.89 -9.24
N LYS A 93 -16.80 -5.00 -8.33
CA LYS A 93 -16.65 -3.54 -8.48
C LYS A 93 -15.32 -3.00 -7.95
N GLY A 94 -14.51 -3.81 -7.26
CA GLY A 94 -13.26 -3.35 -6.65
C GLY A 94 -13.13 -3.65 -5.15
N ASN A 95 -12.11 -3.10 -4.48
CA ASN A 95 -11.24 -2.01 -4.97
C ASN A 95 -9.82 -2.41 -5.40
N ILE A 96 -9.43 -3.68 -5.25
CA ILE A 96 -8.07 -4.14 -5.55
C ILE A 96 -7.67 -3.87 -7.00
N GLY A 97 -8.49 -4.29 -7.96
CA GLY A 97 -8.24 -4.08 -9.40
C GLY A 97 -8.15 -2.61 -9.80
N PRO A 98 -9.22 -1.81 -9.60
CA PRO A 98 -9.24 -0.39 -9.97
C PRO A 98 -8.06 0.41 -9.38
N VAL A 99 -7.71 0.17 -8.12
CA VAL A 99 -6.59 0.86 -7.47
C VAL A 99 -5.25 0.41 -8.07
N ALA A 100 -5.03 -0.89 -8.27
CA ALA A 100 -3.79 -1.39 -8.84
C ALA A 100 -3.57 -0.87 -10.28
N GLU A 101 -4.61 -0.84 -11.11
CA GLU A 101 -4.56 -0.30 -12.47
C GLU A 101 -4.24 1.20 -12.48
N ALA A 102 -4.87 1.98 -11.60
CA ALA A 102 -4.60 3.41 -11.49
C ALA A 102 -3.16 3.69 -11.03
N LEU A 103 -2.65 2.91 -10.06
CA LEU A 103 -1.27 3.02 -9.59
C LEU A 103 -0.26 2.64 -10.69
N LEU A 104 -0.51 1.58 -11.45
CA LEU A 104 0.32 1.19 -12.60
C LEU A 104 0.40 2.32 -13.64
N ALA A 105 -0.75 2.88 -14.02
CA ALA A 105 -0.82 3.98 -14.97
C ALA A 105 -0.06 5.22 -14.48
N ALA A 106 -0.22 5.60 -13.21
CA ALA A 106 0.46 6.75 -12.62
C ALA A 106 1.99 6.54 -12.46
N LEU A 107 2.42 5.30 -12.23
CA LEU A 107 3.84 4.92 -12.15
C LEU A 107 4.50 4.71 -13.52
N GLY A 108 3.72 4.70 -14.61
CA GLY A 108 4.22 4.37 -15.94
C GLY A 108 4.71 2.92 -16.07
N SER A 109 4.14 2.01 -15.29
CA SER A 109 4.43 0.57 -15.33
C SER A 109 3.32 -0.19 -16.06
N ASP A 110 3.68 -1.23 -16.81
CA ASP A 110 2.75 -2.07 -17.56
C ASP A 110 2.44 -3.41 -16.87
N PHE A 111 3.12 -3.71 -15.76
CA PHE A 111 3.01 -5.00 -15.07
C PHE A 111 3.19 -4.88 -13.55
N THR A 112 2.45 -5.70 -12.80
CA THR A 112 2.65 -5.93 -11.36
C THR A 112 2.18 -7.34 -10.98
N ILE A 113 2.52 -7.76 -9.76
CA ILE A 113 2.04 -9.01 -9.16
C ILE A 113 0.87 -8.76 -8.21
N ALA A 114 0.01 -9.76 -8.05
CA ALA A 114 -0.98 -9.81 -6.99
C ALA A 114 -0.76 -11.06 -6.13
N CYS A 115 -0.30 -10.89 -4.89
CA CYS A 115 0.03 -12.01 -4.00
C CYS A 115 -0.50 -11.78 -2.58
N PRO A 116 -1.73 -12.24 -2.28
CA PRO A 116 -2.29 -12.20 -0.93
C PRO A 116 -1.76 -13.32 0.00
N ALA A 117 -0.85 -14.19 -0.47
CA ALA A 117 -0.37 -15.32 0.33
C ALA A 117 0.32 -14.85 1.61
N PHE A 118 -0.01 -15.51 2.72
CA PHE A 118 0.63 -15.28 4.01
C PHE A 118 0.69 -16.61 4.81
N PRO A 119 1.70 -17.47 4.53
CA PRO A 119 1.70 -18.86 5.01
C PRO A 119 1.72 -19.03 6.52
N VAL A 120 2.42 -18.17 7.27
CA VAL A 120 2.42 -18.21 8.74
C VAL A 120 1.01 -18.00 9.34
N ASN A 121 0.15 -17.31 8.60
CA ASN A 121 -1.26 -17.12 8.93
C ASN A 121 -2.17 -18.07 8.12
N GLY A 122 -1.63 -19.14 7.53
CA GLY A 122 -2.41 -20.16 6.82
C GLY A 122 -2.97 -19.74 5.45
N ARG A 123 -2.52 -18.62 4.87
CA ARG A 123 -2.94 -18.19 3.51
C ARG A 123 -1.90 -18.66 2.50
N THR A 124 -2.29 -19.51 1.56
CA THR A 124 -1.41 -20.05 0.50
C THR A 124 -2.11 -19.96 -0.86
N ILE A 125 -1.33 -19.93 -1.94
CA ILE A 125 -1.83 -19.86 -3.33
C ILE A 125 -1.21 -21.03 -4.10
N TYR A 126 -2.01 -21.75 -4.86
CA TYR A 126 -1.54 -22.85 -5.71
C TYR A 126 -2.34 -22.87 -7.01
N LYS A 127 -1.65 -22.60 -8.13
CA LYS A 127 -2.23 -22.44 -9.48
C LYS A 127 -3.18 -21.23 -9.61
N GLY A 128 -2.82 -20.13 -8.97
CA GLY A 128 -3.68 -18.94 -8.83
C GLY A 128 -4.73 -19.16 -7.75
#